data_AF-A0A3C1LQC9-F1
#
_entry.id   AF-A0A3C1LQC9-F1
#
_cell.length_a   1.000
_cell.length_b   1.000
_cell.length_c   1.000
_cell.angle_alpha   90.00
_cell.angle_beta   90.00
_cell.angle_gamma   90.00
#
_symmetry.space_group_name_H-M   'P 1'
#
loop_
_entity.id
_entity.type
_entity.pdbx_description
1 polymer ?
#
loop_
_entity_poly.entity_id
_entity_poly.type
_entity_poly.pdbx_seq_one_letter_code
_entity_poly.pdbx_strand_id
1 'polypeptide(L)'
;MIFYEDELKDEFSTFTTTPRAIDASYNYDDSSFGKQLKRFFVYRIVMFPYAYLYSKLVFHRKIVGKELLKPYRRQGIFMFGNHTQPLGDALLQAVNTYPRLNYVIVHPNNLDVPVFGKMVPALGGLPIPDGVSAYKNFRNAIEERIKRGCPVVIYPEAHI
;
A
#
# COMPACT_ATOMS: atom_id res chain seq x y z
N MET A 1 -19.70 5.44 -17.45
CA MET A 1 -19.30 6.32 -16.33
C MET A 1 -19.85 5.66 -15.09
N ILE A 2 -19.00 5.39 -14.11
CA ILE A 2 -19.40 4.73 -12.86
C ILE A 2 -19.77 5.85 -11.89
N PHE A 3 -20.92 5.75 -11.23
CA PHE A 3 -21.39 6.68 -10.22
C PHE A 3 -21.69 5.90 -8.94
N TYR A 4 -21.41 6.51 -7.79
CA TYR A 4 -21.84 5.97 -6.50
C TYR A 4 -23.35 6.23 -6.33
N GLU A 5 -24.09 5.21 -5.94
CA GLU A 5 -25.44 5.29 -5.39
C GLU A 5 -25.41 5.26 -3.85
N ASP A 6 -24.47 4.52 -3.25
CA ASP A 6 -24.21 4.44 -1.81
C ASP A 6 -22.69 4.41 -1.56
N GLU A 7 -22.10 5.56 -1.20
CA GLU A 7 -20.66 5.72 -0.96
C GLU A 7 -20.08 4.76 0.10
N LEU A 8 -20.92 4.20 0.98
CA LEU A 8 -20.48 3.28 2.02
C LEU A 8 -20.52 1.81 1.59
N LYS A 9 -21.28 1.48 0.54
CA LYS A 9 -21.56 0.08 0.17
C LYS A 9 -21.16 -0.27 -1.25
N ASP A 10 -21.02 0.71 -2.13
CA ASP A 10 -20.66 0.43 -3.51
C ASP A 10 -19.22 -0.08 -3.57
N GLU A 11 -19.07 -1.29 -4.10
CA GLU A 11 -17.78 -1.93 -4.34
C GLU A 11 -17.62 -2.10 -5.85
N PHE A 12 -16.63 -1.43 -6.43
CA PHE A 12 -16.34 -1.51 -7.86
C PHE A 12 -15.33 -2.61 -8.19
N SER A 13 -14.80 -3.28 -7.18
CA SER A 13 -13.98 -4.47 -7.37
C SER A 13 -14.78 -5.66 -7.85
N THR A 14 -14.26 -6.34 -8.88
CA THR A 14 -14.83 -7.61 -9.36
C THR A 14 -14.51 -8.79 -8.43
N PHE A 15 -13.71 -8.57 -7.38
CA PHE A 15 -13.29 -9.58 -6.42
C PHE A 15 -14.03 -9.43 -5.08
N THR A 16 -15.25 -9.97 -5.01
CA THR A 16 -16.03 -10.02 -3.77
C THR A 16 -15.73 -11.29 -3.00
N THR A 17 -14.96 -11.17 -1.91
CA THR A 17 -14.74 -12.24 -0.92
C THR A 17 -15.10 -11.72 0.47
N THR A 18 -15.43 -12.65 1.38
CA THR A 18 -15.62 -12.30 2.78
C THR A 18 -14.25 -11.90 3.35
N PRO A 19 -14.05 -10.65 3.78
CA PRO A 19 -12.74 -10.21 4.23
C PRO A 19 -12.33 -11.00 5.46
N ARG A 20 -11.08 -11.48 5.48
CA ARG A 20 -10.54 -12.02 6.72
C ARG A 20 -10.51 -10.95 7.80
N ALA A 21 -10.85 -11.34 9.03
CA ALA A 21 -10.75 -10.45 10.17
C ALA A 21 -9.27 -10.12 10.47
N ILE A 22 -8.99 -8.84 10.70
CA ILE A 22 -7.72 -8.28 11.15
C ILE A 22 -7.88 -7.93 12.63
N ASP A 23 -7.86 -8.97 13.46
CA ASP A 23 -8.08 -8.87 14.90
C ASP A 23 -6.81 -8.45 15.68
N ALA A 24 -6.90 -8.44 17.01
CA ALA A 24 -5.82 -8.04 17.89
C ALA A 24 -4.57 -8.95 17.80
N SER A 25 -4.68 -10.14 17.22
CA SER A 25 -3.56 -11.07 17.01
C SER A 25 -2.79 -10.79 15.71
N TYR A 26 -3.32 -9.94 14.82
CA TYR A 26 -2.63 -9.62 13.57
C TYR A 26 -1.29 -8.96 13.82
N ASN A 27 -0.24 -9.52 13.21
CA ASN A 27 1.13 -9.07 13.39
C ASN A 27 1.58 -8.14 12.24
N TYR A 28 1.64 -6.84 12.54
CA TYR A 28 2.20 -5.82 11.63
C TYR A 28 3.73 -5.73 11.65
N ASP A 29 4.42 -6.47 12.52
CA ASP A 29 5.86 -6.40 12.68
C ASP A 29 6.60 -6.91 11.43
N ASP A 30 7.51 -6.08 10.93
CA ASP A 30 8.41 -6.35 9.81
C ASP A 30 9.89 -6.19 10.17
N SER A 31 10.20 -6.02 11.46
CA SER A 31 11.54 -5.70 11.95
C SER A 31 12.52 -6.88 11.91
N SER A 32 12.05 -8.12 11.78
CA SER A 32 12.95 -9.26 11.74
C SER A 32 13.88 -9.21 10.53
N PHE A 33 15.17 -9.49 10.75
CA PHE A 33 16.20 -9.38 9.71
C PHE A 33 15.83 -10.18 8.44
N GLY A 34 15.33 -11.41 8.60
CA GLY A 34 14.89 -12.23 7.48
C GLY A 34 13.72 -11.62 6.68
N LYS A 35 12.75 -10.99 7.35
CA LYS A 35 11.65 -10.27 6.68
C LYS A 35 12.19 -9.05 5.94
N GLN A 36 13.10 -8.29 6.55
CA GLN A 36 13.74 -7.13 5.91
C GLN A 36 14.55 -7.52 4.67
N LEU A 37 15.33 -8.60 4.75
CA LEU A 37 16.13 -9.09 3.63
C LEU A 37 15.24 -9.59 2.48
N LYS A 38 14.23 -10.42 2.78
CA LYS A 38 13.24 -10.87 1.79
C LYS A 38 12.54 -9.68 1.13
N ARG A 39 12.13 -8.70 1.93
CA ARG A 39 11.49 -7.46 1.45
C ARG A 39 12.43 -6.70 0.53
N PHE A 40 13.71 -6.56 0.88
CA PHE A 40 14.67 -5.89 0.02
C PHE A 40 14.73 -6.54 -1.36
N PHE A 41 14.89 -7.86 -1.45
CA PHE A 41 14.93 -8.56 -2.74
C PHE A 41 13.62 -8.43 -3.52
N VAL A 42 12.48 -8.77 -2.90
CA VAL A 42 11.18 -8.74 -3.57
C VAL A 42 10.83 -7.31 -4.00
N TYR A 43 10.93 -6.35 -3.10
CA TYR A 43 10.51 -4.98 -3.37
C TYR A 43 11.49 -4.24 -4.29
N ARG A 44 12.80 -4.26 -3.99
CA ARG A 44 13.78 -3.43 -4.70
C ARG A 44 14.28 -4.05 -5.99
N ILE A 45 14.49 -5.38 -6.01
CA ILE A 45 15.10 -6.05 -7.16
C ILE A 45 14.05 -6.53 -8.16
N VAL A 46 12.87 -6.94 -7.69
CA VAL A 46 11.81 -7.46 -8.57
C VAL A 46 10.73 -6.42 -8.83
N MET A 47 10.05 -5.96 -7.78
CA MET A 47 8.83 -5.16 -7.95
C MET A 47 9.10 -3.74 -8.43
N PHE A 48 10.14 -3.07 -7.94
CA PHE A 48 10.44 -1.70 -8.39
C PHE A 48 10.79 -1.64 -9.89
N PRO A 49 11.71 -2.47 -10.44
CA PRO A 49 11.99 -2.47 -11.87
C PRO A 49 10.76 -2.81 -12.70
N TYR A 50 9.98 -3.80 -12.27
CA TYR A 50 8.72 -4.16 -12.91
C TYR A 50 7.74 -2.98 -12.93
N ALA A 51 7.47 -2.36 -11.77
CA ALA A 51 6.58 -1.21 -11.66
C ALA A 51 7.05 -0.02 -12.50
N TYR A 52 8.35 0.28 -12.48
CA TYR A 52 8.93 1.36 -13.29
C TYR A 52 8.75 1.08 -14.79
N LEU A 53 9.09 -0.12 -15.25
CA LEU A 53 9.00 -0.48 -16.66
C LEU A 53 7.55 -0.55 -17.14
N TYR A 54 6.69 -1.26 -16.41
CA TYR A 54 5.27 -1.39 -16.72
C TYR A 54 4.60 -0.02 -16.82
N SER A 55 4.78 0.85 -15.83
CA SER A 55 4.18 2.18 -15.85
C SER A 55 4.74 3.10 -16.94
N LYS A 56 6.00 2.90 -17.33
CA LYS A 56 6.59 3.65 -18.45
C LYS A 56 6.08 3.16 -19.81
N LEU A 57 5.96 1.85 -20.01
CA LEU A 57 5.59 1.25 -21.29
C LEU A 57 4.08 1.23 -21.54
N VAL A 58 3.27 0.96 -20.51
CA VAL A 58 1.82 0.84 -20.66
C VAL A 58 1.16 2.21 -20.51
N PHE A 59 1.45 2.91 -19.41
CA PHE A 59 0.79 4.19 -19.11
C PHE A 59 1.52 5.41 -19.66
N HIS A 60 2.70 5.24 -20.27
CA HIS A 60 3.51 6.36 -20.78
C HIS A 60 3.68 7.47 -19.74
N ARG A 61 3.80 7.06 -18.48
CA ARG A 61 3.68 7.94 -17.31
C ARG A 61 4.71 9.06 -17.31
N LYS A 62 4.25 10.27 -16.93
CA LYS A 62 5.09 11.41 -16.51
C LYS A 62 4.74 11.78 -15.06
N ILE A 63 5.74 11.87 -14.18
CA ILE A 63 5.56 12.47 -12.83
C ILE A 63 5.91 13.95 -12.92
N VAL A 64 4.96 14.81 -12.57
CA VAL A 64 5.15 16.25 -12.40
C VAL A 64 5.20 16.56 -10.90
N GLY A 65 6.03 17.50 -10.46
CA GLY A 65 6.09 17.89 -9.04
C GLY A 65 6.95 16.99 -8.14
N LYS A 66 7.74 16.07 -8.69
CA LYS A 66 8.55 15.13 -7.88
C LYS A 66 9.56 15.83 -6.97
N GLU A 67 10.00 17.01 -7.37
CA GLU A 67 10.89 17.89 -6.62
C GLU A 67 10.29 18.38 -5.29
N LEU A 68 8.96 18.45 -5.18
CA LEU A 68 8.26 18.83 -3.94
C LEU A 68 8.54 17.83 -2.81
N LEU A 69 8.89 16.58 -3.14
CA LEU A 69 9.26 15.56 -2.16
C LEU A 69 10.72 15.65 -1.70
N LYS A 70 11.58 16.45 -2.36
CA LYS A 70 13.02 16.54 -2.04
C LYS A 70 13.29 16.94 -0.58
N PRO A 71 12.63 17.96 0.00
CA PRO A 71 12.87 18.37 1.39
C PRO A 71 12.51 17.27 2.42
N TYR A 72 11.57 16.39 2.06
CA TYR A 72 11.00 15.37 2.95
C TYR A 72 11.59 13.96 2.74
N ARG A 73 12.70 13.83 1.99
CA ARG A 73 13.29 12.53 1.64
C ARG A 73 13.79 11.70 2.83
N ARG A 74 14.00 12.32 3.99
CA ARG A 74 14.43 11.66 5.23
C ARG A 74 13.35 11.64 6.31
N GLN A 75 12.10 11.99 5.95
CA GLN A 75 10.98 12.10 6.87
C GLN A 75 9.86 11.14 6.46
N GLY A 76 9.13 10.64 7.45
CA GLY A 76 7.88 9.93 7.21
C GLY A 76 6.86 10.92 6.68
N ILE A 77 6.10 10.53 5.66
CA ILE A 77 5.08 11.39 5.06
C ILE A 77 3.81 10.58 4.86
N PHE A 78 2.67 11.26 4.93
CA PHE A 78 1.41 10.72 4.44
C PHE A 78 1.19 11.21 3.01
N MET A 79 0.96 10.27 2.10
CA MET A 79 0.63 10.56 0.70
C MET A 79 -0.80 10.16 0.45
N PHE A 80 -1.59 11.11 -0.08
CA PHE A 80 -2.96 10.88 -0.46
C PHE A 80 -3.06 10.81 -1.97
N GLY A 81 -3.86 9.87 -2.47
CA GLY A 81 -4.15 9.74 -3.89
C GLY A 81 -5.55 9.19 -4.11
N ASN A 82 -6.06 9.39 -5.32
CA ASN A 82 -7.33 8.83 -5.75
C ASN A 82 -7.10 7.39 -6.21
N HIS A 83 -8.05 6.50 -5.92
CA HIS A 83 -7.96 5.12 -6.39
C HIS A 83 -8.55 5.11 -7.80
N THR A 84 -7.71 4.89 -8.82
CA THR A 84 -8.10 4.94 -10.24
C THR A 84 -7.81 3.65 -11.00
N GLN A 85 -6.92 2.79 -10.51
CA GLN A 85 -6.49 1.56 -11.17
C GLN A 85 -6.08 0.48 -10.15
N PRO A 86 -6.61 -0.76 -10.24
CA PRO A 86 -6.33 -1.80 -9.23
C PRO A 86 -4.83 -2.15 -9.14
N LEU A 87 -4.22 -2.49 -10.28
CA LEU A 87 -2.79 -2.82 -10.35
C LEU A 87 -1.92 -1.57 -10.51
N GLY A 88 -2.42 -0.57 -11.24
CA GLY A 88 -1.71 0.68 -11.49
C GLY A 88 -1.36 1.40 -10.20
N ASP A 89 -2.34 1.58 -9.31
CA ASP A 89 -2.12 2.28 -8.05
C ASP A 89 -1.19 1.51 -7.13
N ALA A 90 -1.34 0.19 -7.02
CA ALA A 90 -0.44 -0.64 -6.22
C ALA A 90 1.04 -0.53 -6.67
N LEU A 91 1.29 -0.45 -7.98
CA LEU A 91 2.65 -0.36 -8.54
C LEU A 91 3.21 1.07 -8.55
N LEU A 92 2.38 2.07 -8.89
CA LEU A 92 2.80 3.45 -9.11
C LEU A 92 3.39 4.09 -7.86
N GLN A 93 2.84 3.75 -6.70
CA GLN A 93 3.31 4.27 -5.42
C GLN A 93 4.78 3.94 -5.18
N ALA A 94 5.22 2.71 -5.51
CA ALA A 94 6.60 2.29 -5.33
C ALA A 94 7.58 3.13 -6.17
N VAL A 95 7.11 3.66 -7.31
CA VAL A 95 7.93 4.50 -8.18
C VAL A 95 7.91 5.97 -7.75
N ASN A 96 6.78 6.44 -7.23
CA ASN A 96 6.62 7.81 -6.71
C ASN A 96 7.51 8.05 -5.48
N THR A 97 7.64 7.05 -4.61
CA THR A 97 8.40 7.16 -3.36
C THR A 97 9.87 6.75 -3.47
N TYR A 98 10.29 6.21 -4.63
CA TYR A 98 11.67 5.75 -4.84
C TYR A 98 12.72 6.81 -4.43
N PRO A 99 13.79 6.43 -3.71
CA PRO A 99 14.21 5.06 -3.37
C PRO A 99 13.58 4.48 -2.09
N ARG A 100 12.61 5.16 -1.48
CA ARG A 100 12.01 4.70 -0.23
C ARG A 100 10.98 3.60 -0.48
N LEU A 101 11.04 2.58 0.36
CA LEU A 101 9.93 1.68 0.60
C LEU A 101 8.75 2.51 1.14
N ASN A 102 7.57 2.31 0.57
CA ASN A 102 6.34 2.87 1.09
C ASN A 102 5.51 1.77 1.78
N TYR A 103 4.49 2.22 2.48
CA TYR A 103 3.45 1.38 3.04
C TYR A 103 2.10 1.90 2.58
N VAL A 104 1.16 1.01 2.30
CA VAL A 104 -0.14 1.36 1.72
C VAL A 104 -1.21 0.84 2.66
N ILE A 105 -2.14 1.70 3.07
CA ILE A 105 -3.33 1.22 3.78
C ILE A 105 -4.20 0.47 2.77
N VAL A 106 -4.53 -0.79 3.07
CA VAL A 106 -5.27 -1.66 2.15
C VAL A 106 -6.51 -2.25 2.83
N HIS A 107 -7.50 -2.61 2.02
CA HIS A 107 -8.61 -3.42 2.49
C HIS A 107 -8.13 -4.84 2.85
N PRO A 108 -8.69 -5.50 3.88
CA PRO A 108 -8.31 -6.88 4.24
C PRO A 108 -8.44 -7.89 3.09
N ASN A 109 -9.40 -7.69 2.16
CA ASN A 109 -9.57 -8.53 0.96
C ASN A 109 -8.30 -8.64 0.12
N ASN A 110 -7.43 -7.63 0.13
CA ASN A 110 -6.18 -7.66 -0.63
C ASN A 110 -5.25 -8.78 -0.16
N LEU A 111 -5.40 -9.27 1.08
CA LEU A 111 -4.65 -10.40 1.62
C LEU A 111 -5.15 -11.75 1.12
N ASP A 112 -6.37 -11.81 0.60
CA ASP A 112 -7.05 -13.04 0.19
C ASP A 112 -7.04 -13.22 -1.34
N VAL A 113 -6.48 -12.25 -2.09
CA VAL A 113 -6.24 -12.38 -3.53
C VAL A 113 -5.35 -13.61 -3.80
N PRO A 114 -5.79 -14.56 -4.65
CA PRO A 114 -5.01 -15.75 -4.97
C PRO A 114 -3.60 -15.41 -5.45
N VAL A 115 -2.59 -16.13 -4.95
CA VAL A 115 -1.16 -15.96 -5.23
C VAL A 115 -0.57 -14.66 -4.65
N PHE A 116 -1.16 -13.49 -4.89
CA PHE A 116 -0.60 -12.19 -4.53
C PHE A 116 -0.83 -11.79 -3.08
N GLY A 117 -1.92 -12.20 -2.45
CA GLY A 117 -2.31 -11.73 -1.11
C GLY A 117 -1.26 -12.02 -0.03
N LYS A 118 -0.55 -13.16 -0.13
CA LYS A 118 0.57 -13.52 0.77
C LYS A 118 1.77 -12.59 0.66
N MET A 119 1.92 -11.88 -0.47
CA MET A 119 3.03 -10.94 -0.69
C MET A 119 2.69 -9.53 -0.23
N VAL A 120 1.41 -9.17 -0.13
CA VAL A 120 0.94 -7.81 0.20
C VAL A 120 1.65 -7.21 1.44
N PRO A 121 1.78 -7.91 2.58
CA PRO A 121 2.50 -7.35 3.73
C PRO A 121 3.99 -7.06 3.44
N ALA A 122 4.65 -7.95 2.69
CA ALA A 122 6.05 -7.77 2.28
C ALA A 122 6.21 -6.61 1.27
N LEU A 123 5.17 -6.30 0.51
CA LEU A 123 5.13 -5.17 -0.41
C LEU A 123 4.76 -3.84 0.25
N GLY A 124 4.50 -3.83 1.56
CA GLY A 124 4.14 -2.62 2.31
C GLY A 124 2.66 -2.47 2.61
N GLY A 125 1.81 -3.44 2.27
CA GLY A 125 0.40 -3.40 2.63
C GLY A 125 0.19 -3.42 4.14
N LEU A 126 -0.62 -2.48 4.63
CA LEU A 126 -1.09 -2.35 6.00
C LEU A 126 -2.61 -2.53 5.99
N PRO A 127 -3.13 -3.73 6.25
CA PRO A 127 -4.57 -3.96 6.23
C PRO A 127 -5.27 -3.18 7.34
N ILE A 128 -6.43 -2.61 7.04
CA ILE A 128 -7.29 -1.93 8.01
C ILE A 128 -7.73 -2.95 9.10
N PRO A 129 -7.68 -2.57 10.38
CA PRO A 129 -8.00 -3.45 11.51
C PRO A 129 -9.50 -3.55 11.81
N ASP A 130 -9.89 -4.67 12.44
CA ASP A 130 -11.25 -4.89 12.95
C ASP A 130 -11.32 -4.61 14.46
N GLY A 131 -12.12 -3.61 14.83
CA GLY A 131 -12.38 -3.25 16.22
C GLY A 131 -11.24 -2.48 16.93
N VAL A 132 -11.55 -2.01 18.14
CA VAL A 132 -10.70 -1.06 18.88
C VAL A 132 -9.35 -1.66 19.28
N SER A 133 -9.32 -2.94 19.63
CA SER A 133 -8.08 -3.61 20.07
C SER A 133 -7.07 -3.73 18.93
N ALA A 134 -7.53 -4.15 17.74
CA ALA A 134 -6.68 -4.24 16.55
C ALA A 134 -6.25 -2.85 16.05
N TYR A 135 -7.12 -1.84 16.21
CA TYR A 135 -6.79 -0.45 15.86
C TYR A 135 -5.58 0.11 16.61
N LYS A 136 -5.35 -0.31 17.86
CA LYS A 136 -4.13 0.07 18.60
C LYS A 136 -2.87 -0.47 17.92
N ASN A 137 -2.86 -1.73 17.48
CA ASN A 137 -1.72 -2.34 16.81
C ASN A 137 -1.46 -1.70 15.44
N PHE A 138 -2.52 -1.45 14.68
CA PHE A 138 -2.45 -0.76 13.39
C PHE A 138 -1.87 0.64 13.51
N ARG A 139 -2.36 1.44 14.48
CA ARG A 139 -1.85 2.79 14.73
C ARG A 139 -0.36 2.77 15.10
N ASN A 140 0.03 1.87 15.99
CA ASN A 140 1.44 1.71 16.37
C ASN A 140 2.31 1.36 15.16
N ALA A 141 1.83 0.48 14.27
CA ALA A 141 2.54 0.14 13.04
C ALA A 141 2.74 1.37 12.14
N ILE A 142 1.69 2.16 11.92
CA ILE A 142 1.78 3.40 11.13
C ILE A 142 2.79 4.37 11.76
N GLU A 143 2.69 4.63 13.06
CA GLU A 143 3.61 5.51 13.78
C GLU A 143 5.07 5.05 13.63
N GLU A 144 5.32 3.74 13.74
CA GLU A 144 6.65 3.16 13.56
C GLU A 144 7.18 3.39 12.14
N ARG A 145 6.34 3.25 11.09
CA ARG A 145 6.75 3.51 9.71
C ARG A 145 7.09 4.98 9.48
N ILE A 146 6.28 5.89 10.01
CA ILE A 146 6.54 7.32 9.93
C ILE A 146 7.84 7.69 10.67
N LYS A 147 8.05 7.16 11.89
CA LYS A 147 9.30 7.36 12.66
C LYS A 147 10.54 6.84 11.92
N ARG A 148 10.40 5.77 11.13
CA ARG A 148 11.47 5.21 10.27
C ARG A 148 11.71 6.00 8.97
N GLY A 149 10.96 7.07 8.71
CA GLY A 149 11.11 7.86 7.48
C GLY A 149 10.38 7.30 6.25
N CYS A 150 9.52 6.29 6.45
CA CYS A 150 8.79 5.64 5.37
C CYS A 150 7.51 6.41 5.02
N PRO A 151 7.20 6.60 3.72
CA PRO A 151 5.90 7.07 3.29
C PRO A 151 4.79 6.08 3.65
N VAL A 152 3.65 6.60 4.11
CA VAL A 152 2.39 5.87 4.21
C VAL A 152 1.43 6.45 3.19
N VAL A 153 0.91 5.63 2.30
CA VAL A 153 0.00 6.01 1.22
C VAL A 153 -1.42 5.60 1.58
N ILE A 154 -2.34 6.51 1.32
CA ILE A 154 -3.74 6.39 1.67
C ILE A 154 -4.57 6.72 0.43
N TYR A 155 -5.49 5.82 0.09
CA TYR A 155 -6.53 6.03 -0.91
C TYR A 155 -7.85 6.16 -0.15
N PRO A 156 -8.36 7.39 0.05
CA PRO A 156 -9.59 7.59 0.81
C PRO A 156 -10.83 7.01 0.11
N GLU A 157 -10.77 6.92 -1.22
CA GLU A 157 -11.76 6.28 -2.08
C GLU A 157 -11.53 4.77 -2.04
N ALA A 158 -12.20 4.06 -1.13
CA ALA A 158 -11.89 2.67 -0.77
C ALA A 158 -12.36 1.60 -1.77
N HIS A 159 -12.59 1.94 -3.06
CA HIS A 159 -13.44 1.13 -3.95
C HIS A 159 -12.85 1.00 -5.36
N ILE A 160 -12.00 -0.02 -5.60
CA ILE A 160 -11.54 -0.51 -6.93
C ILE A 160 -11.19 -2.01 -6.89
#